data_AF-A0A5B7BT65-F1
#
_entry.id   AF-A0A5B7BT65-F1
#
_cell.length_a   1.000
_cell.length_b   1.000
_cell.length_c   1.000
_cell.angle_alpha   90.00
_cell.angle_beta   90.00
_cell.angle_gamma   90.00
#
_symmetry.space_group_name_H-M   'P 1'
#
loop_
_entity.id
_entity.type
_entity.pdbx_description
1 polymer ?
#
loop_
_entity_poly.entity_id
_entity_poly.type
_entity_poly.pdbx_seq_one_letter_code
_entity_poly.pdbx_strand_id
1 'polypeptide(L)'
;MEIKVENEASSGWGLEEQRQGLLEDQPIAGKPKKTPAQKAVRKTFKGTAHLANLLPTGSVLAFQVLSPIFTHEGKCWSIVSQSLTLGLLGICGTSCFILCFTDSFRDERGKVRYGLATFKGLWVIDGSVTIPHEEAAKYRLVFVDYFHAFMSILVFAAVALFDQNVVKCFYPMPSEKAKELLATLPIGIGVICSLLFVAFPSRRHGIGFPLSRH
;
A
#
# COMPACT_ATOMS: atom_id res chain seq x y z
N MET A 1 74.44 -17.38 21.31
CA MET A 1 73.71 -16.90 20.12
C MET A 1 72.26 -17.34 20.30
N GLU A 2 71.31 -16.48 19.91
CA GLU A 2 69.84 -16.69 19.91
C GLU A 2 69.16 -16.55 21.28
N ILE A 3 68.62 -15.38 21.65
CA ILE A 3 67.49 -14.54 21.17
C ILE A 3 66.24 -14.76 22.04
N LYS A 4 65.83 -13.64 22.64
CA LYS A 4 64.63 -13.35 23.42
C LYS A 4 63.37 -13.46 22.56
N VAL A 5 62.29 -14.06 23.09
CA VAL A 5 60.91 -13.68 22.76
C VAL A 5 60.06 -13.79 24.03
N GLU A 6 59.63 -12.63 24.55
CA GLU A 6 58.60 -12.47 25.58
C GLU A 6 57.24 -12.97 25.04
N ASN A 7 56.44 -13.61 25.89
CA ASN A 7 55.04 -13.88 25.58
C ASN A 7 54.15 -13.36 26.73
N GLU A 8 53.60 -12.17 26.52
CA GLU A 8 52.63 -11.47 27.38
C GLU A 8 51.25 -12.13 27.27
N ALA A 9 50.99 -13.19 28.02
CA ALA A 9 49.73 -13.94 27.89
C ALA A 9 48.87 -14.03 29.18
N SER A 10 49.21 -13.34 30.26
CA SER A 10 48.54 -13.55 31.56
C SER A 10 47.83 -12.33 32.18
N SER A 11 47.94 -11.14 31.59
CA SER A 11 47.37 -9.90 32.17
C SER A 11 46.09 -9.38 31.49
N GLY A 12 45.60 -10.02 30.42
CA GLY A 12 44.45 -9.56 29.64
C GLY A 12 43.07 -9.98 30.19
N TRP A 13 42.98 -11.10 30.90
CA TRP A 13 41.69 -11.72 31.24
C TRP A 13 40.95 -11.00 32.37
N GLY A 14 41.65 -10.37 33.32
CA GLY A 14 41.00 -9.67 34.45
C GLY A 14 40.47 -8.26 34.11
N LEU A 15 41.07 -7.59 33.12
CA LEU A 15 40.69 -6.22 32.74
C LEU A 15 39.50 -6.18 31.76
N GLU A 16 39.34 -7.20 30.91
CA GLU A 16 38.19 -7.29 30.01
C GLU A 16 36.91 -7.69 30.75
N GLU A 17 36.99 -8.63 31.70
CA GLU A 17 35.83 -9.08 32.49
C GLU A 17 35.31 -7.97 33.41
N GLN A 18 36.21 -7.18 34.01
CA GLN A 18 35.83 -6.02 34.83
C GLN A 18 35.28 -4.86 33.98
N ARG A 19 35.68 -4.73 32.71
CA ARG A 19 35.13 -3.76 31.76
C ARG A 19 33.75 -4.18 31.24
N GLN A 20 33.51 -5.48 31.09
CA GLN A 20 32.19 -6.04 30.76
C GLN A 20 31.19 -5.88 31.90
N GLY A 21 31.61 -6.13 33.15
CA GLY A 21 30.75 -5.90 34.33
C GLY A 21 30.36 -4.44 34.54
N LEU A 22 31.23 -3.48 34.19
CA LEU A 22 30.97 -2.05 34.37
C LEU A 22 30.16 -1.41 33.22
N LEU A 23 29.96 -2.11 32.10
CA LEU A 23 29.13 -1.67 30.97
C LEU A 23 27.68 -2.18 31.05
N GLU A 24 27.42 -3.18 31.90
CA GLU A 24 26.09 -3.81 32.06
C GLU A 24 25.13 -2.97 32.95
N ASP A 25 25.66 -2.00 33.72
CA ASP A 25 24.89 -1.15 34.64
C ASP A 25 24.57 0.26 34.08
N GLN A 26 24.52 0.41 32.75
CA GLN A 26 23.81 1.54 32.15
C GLN A 26 22.31 1.20 32.15
N PRO A 27 21.47 1.88 32.96
CA PRO A 27 20.02 1.69 32.84
C PRO A 27 19.65 2.08 31.41
N ILE A 28 19.17 1.11 30.63
CA ILE A 28 18.64 1.30 29.28
C ILE A 28 17.76 2.54 29.35
N ALA A 29 18.27 3.65 28.80
CA ALA A 29 17.61 4.93 28.85
C ALA A 29 16.20 4.72 28.29
N GLY A 30 15.21 4.77 29.18
CA GLY A 30 13.82 4.48 28.83
C GLY A 30 13.44 5.37 27.67
N LYS A 31 13.00 4.76 26.56
CA LYS A 31 12.59 5.48 25.34
C LYS A 31 11.84 6.75 25.74
N PRO A 32 12.28 7.96 25.29
CA PRO A 32 11.72 9.21 25.78
C PRO A 32 10.19 9.19 25.65
N LYS A 33 9.50 9.49 26.76
CA LYS A 33 8.03 9.52 26.80
C LYS A 33 7.55 10.55 25.78
N LYS A 34 6.89 10.07 24.73
CA LYS A 34 6.40 10.90 23.64
C LYS A 34 5.37 11.91 24.15
N THR A 35 5.52 13.17 23.75
CA THR A 35 4.56 14.23 24.10
C THR A 35 3.20 13.95 23.45
N PRO A 36 2.10 14.53 23.98
CA PRO A 36 0.77 14.40 23.37
C PRO A 36 0.77 14.82 21.89
N ALA A 37 1.48 15.90 21.56
CA ALA A 37 1.66 16.36 20.18
C ALA A 37 2.35 15.31 19.31
N GLN A 38 3.47 14.71 19.77
CA GLN A 38 4.16 13.64 19.04
C GLN A 38 3.28 12.41 18.82
N LYS A 39 2.41 12.07 19.78
CA LYS A 39 1.45 10.97 19.64
C LYS A 39 0.39 11.28 18.58
N ALA A 40 -0.17 12.50 18.60
CA ALA A 40 -1.16 12.94 17.62
C ALA A 40 -0.60 12.98 16.19
N VAL A 41 0.60 13.55 16.04
CA VAL A 41 1.33 13.60 14.76
C VAL A 41 1.58 12.19 14.22
N ARG A 42 2.08 11.26 15.06
CA ARG A 42 2.29 9.87 14.64
C ARG A 42 1.00 9.16 14.22
N LYS A 43 -0.11 9.39 14.93
CA LYS A 43 -1.41 8.79 14.60
C LYS A 43 -1.90 9.30 13.23
N THR A 44 -1.71 10.59 12.97
CA THR A 44 -2.05 11.23 11.69
C THR A 44 -1.23 10.62 10.55
N PHE A 45 0.11 10.57 10.67
CA PHE A 45 0.96 9.95 9.65
C PHE A 45 0.62 8.47 9.39
N LYS A 46 0.29 7.70 10.44
CA LYS A 46 -0.16 6.31 10.27
C LYS A 46 -1.46 6.24 9.48
N GLY A 47 -2.40 7.14 9.74
CA GLY A 47 -3.65 7.25 8.97
C GLY A 47 -3.40 7.62 7.51
N THR A 48 -2.56 8.62 7.25
CA THR A 48 -2.20 9.04 5.89
C THR A 48 -1.49 7.94 5.11
N ALA A 49 -0.52 7.24 5.74
CA ALA A 49 0.17 6.12 5.10
C ALA A 49 -0.79 4.97 4.78
N HIS A 50 -1.69 4.65 5.71
CA HIS A 50 -2.72 3.64 5.48
C HIS A 50 -3.64 4.04 4.32
N LEU A 51 -4.08 5.29 4.26
CA LEU A 51 -4.88 5.81 3.15
C LEU A 51 -4.11 5.71 1.83
N ALA A 52 -2.86 6.17 1.78
CA ALA A 52 -2.02 6.13 0.59
C ALA A 52 -1.83 4.69 0.06
N ASN A 53 -1.75 3.70 0.94
CA ASN A 53 -1.63 2.29 0.57
C ASN A 53 -2.95 1.64 0.13
N LEU A 54 -4.09 2.18 0.58
CA LEU A 54 -5.40 1.76 0.08
C LEU A 54 -5.74 2.38 -1.28
N LEU A 55 -5.10 3.49 -1.63
CA LEU A 55 -5.25 4.08 -2.94
C LEU A 55 -4.49 3.22 -3.97
N PRO A 56 -5.14 2.80 -5.07
CA PRO A 56 -4.51 1.99 -6.10
C PRO A 56 -3.53 2.84 -6.93
N THR A 57 -2.36 3.13 -6.36
CA THR A 57 -1.36 4.04 -6.95
C THR A 57 -0.82 3.54 -8.28
N GLY A 58 -0.47 2.26 -8.39
CA GLY A 58 0.03 1.68 -9.64
C GLY A 58 -0.98 1.76 -10.80
N SER A 59 -2.24 1.37 -10.56
CA SER A 59 -3.30 1.41 -11.58
C SER A 59 -3.68 2.83 -11.97
N VAL A 60 -3.71 3.76 -11.00
CA VAL A 60 -3.92 5.19 -11.26
C VAL A 60 -2.78 5.79 -12.08
N LEU A 61 -1.52 5.47 -11.76
CA LEU A 61 -0.37 5.95 -12.52
C LEU A 61 -0.39 5.43 -13.96
N ALA A 62 -0.68 4.13 -14.15
CA ALA A 62 -0.81 3.55 -15.49
C ALA A 62 -1.93 4.24 -16.28
N PHE A 63 -3.08 4.48 -15.65
CA PHE A 63 -4.17 5.24 -16.25
C PHE A 63 -3.74 6.66 -16.65
N GLN A 64 -3.10 7.41 -15.76
CA GLN A 64 -2.66 8.79 -16.03
C GLN A 64 -1.66 8.88 -17.19
N VAL A 65 -0.77 7.90 -17.32
CA VAL A 65 0.19 7.83 -18.43
C VAL A 65 -0.49 7.49 -19.76
N LEU A 66 -1.43 6.53 -19.75
CA LEU A 66 -2.05 6.01 -20.98
C LEU A 66 -3.27 6.82 -21.43
N SER A 67 -3.93 7.53 -20.51
CA SER A 67 -5.11 8.36 -20.75
C SER A 67 -4.94 9.31 -21.95
N PRO A 68 -3.92 10.21 -22.00
CA PRO A 68 -3.76 11.13 -23.12
C PRO A 68 -3.50 10.42 -24.45
N ILE A 69 -2.87 9.23 -24.43
CA ILE A 69 -2.57 8.45 -25.63
C ILE A 69 -3.85 7.85 -26.22
N PHE A 70 -4.64 7.16 -25.40
CA PHE A 70 -5.82 6.44 -25.90
C PHE A 70 -6.97 7.40 -26.24
N THR A 71 -7.08 8.50 -25.51
CA THR A 71 -8.09 9.55 -25.77
C THR A 71 -7.71 10.50 -26.89
N HIS A 72 -6.46 10.44 -27.40
CA HIS A 72 -5.89 11.45 -28.30
C HIS A 72 -6.04 12.87 -27.72
N GLU A 73 -5.53 13.07 -26.49
CA GLU A 73 -5.63 14.33 -25.73
C GLU A 73 -7.09 14.79 -25.53
N GLY A 74 -7.99 13.84 -25.36
CA GLY A 74 -9.42 14.07 -25.16
C GLY A 74 -10.22 14.42 -26.42
N LYS A 75 -9.63 14.36 -27.61
CA LYS A 75 -10.37 14.62 -28.86
C LYS A 75 -11.26 13.45 -29.28
N CYS A 76 -10.85 12.21 -28.98
CA CYS A 76 -11.60 10.97 -29.25
C CYS A 76 -12.35 10.92 -30.60
N TRP A 77 -11.63 11.14 -31.69
CA TRP A 77 -12.18 11.25 -33.05
C TRP A 77 -12.89 9.99 -33.57
N SER A 78 -12.61 8.82 -33.00
CA SER A 78 -13.08 7.53 -33.51
C SER A 78 -13.69 6.66 -32.43
N ILE A 79 -14.61 5.77 -32.83
CA ILE A 79 -15.18 4.74 -31.96
C ILE A 79 -14.09 3.83 -31.35
N VAL A 80 -12.97 3.67 -32.06
CA VAL A 80 -11.81 2.90 -31.59
C VAL A 80 -11.17 3.60 -30.38
N SER A 81 -10.91 4.91 -30.46
CA SER A 81 -10.34 5.68 -29.33
C SER A 81 -11.24 5.66 -28.09
N GLN A 82 -12.56 5.75 -28.28
CA GLN A 82 -13.52 5.64 -27.18
C GLN A 82 -13.52 4.23 -26.57
N SER A 83 -13.48 3.20 -27.40
CA SER A 83 -13.44 1.79 -26.95
C SER A 83 -12.13 1.48 -26.21
N LEU A 84 -10.99 1.97 -26.69
CA LEU A 84 -9.69 1.83 -26.02
C LEU A 84 -9.67 2.56 -24.69
N THR A 85 -10.24 3.78 -24.64
CA THR A 85 -10.36 4.54 -23.39
C THR A 85 -11.26 3.82 -22.39
N LEU A 86 -12.41 3.29 -22.82
CA LEU A 86 -13.30 2.49 -21.98
C LEU A 86 -12.62 1.21 -21.49
N GLY A 87 -11.85 0.56 -22.36
CA GLY A 87 -11.03 -0.61 -22.02
C GLY A 87 -9.97 -0.27 -20.95
N LEU A 88 -9.26 0.85 -21.10
CA LEU A 88 -8.29 1.33 -20.11
C LEU A 88 -8.97 1.59 -18.75
N LEU A 89 -10.11 2.28 -18.74
CA LEU A 89 -10.89 2.51 -17.52
C LEU A 89 -11.33 1.19 -16.88
N GLY A 90 -11.81 0.23 -17.68
CA GLY A 90 -12.22 -1.08 -17.20
C GLY A 90 -11.05 -1.89 -16.62
N ILE A 91 -9.91 -1.94 -17.30
CA ILE A 91 -8.70 -2.66 -16.84
C ILE A 91 -8.15 -2.03 -15.56
N CYS A 92 -7.99 -0.71 -15.52
CA CYS A 92 -7.49 -0.03 -14.34
C CYS A 92 -8.47 -0.15 -13.17
N GLY A 93 -9.77 0.07 -13.37
CA GLY A 93 -10.79 -0.10 -12.32
C GLY A 93 -10.85 -1.54 -11.79
N THR A 94 -10.75 -2.54 -12.67
CA THR A 94 -10.68 -3.96 -12.27
C THR A 94 -9.40 -4.25 -11.50
N SER A 95 -8.27 -3.65 -11.89
CA SER A 95 -7.01 -3.78 -11.16
C SER A 95 -7.12 -3.17 -9.76
N CYS A 96 -7.72 -1.98 -9.62
CA CYS A 96 -8.01 -1.34 -8.33
C CYS A 96 -8.82 -2.26 -7.41
N PHE A 97 -9.81 -2.96 -7.97
CA PHE A 97 -10.64 -3.93 -7.26
C PHE A 97 -9.84 -5.17 -6.82
N ILE A 98 -9.12 -5.80 -7.76
CA ILE A 98 -8.35 -7.04 -7.49
C ILE A 98 -7.25 -6.78 -6.45
N LEU A 99 -6.56 -5.64 -6.54
CA LEU A 99 -5.47 -5.28 -5.64
C LEU A 99 -5.92 -5.19 -4.17
N CYS A 100 -7.20 -4.88 -3.91
CA CYS A 100 -7.74 -4.86 -2.54
C CYS A 100 -7.76 -6.24 -1.86
N PHE A 101 -7.74 -7.31 -2.65
CA PHE A 101 -7.67 -8.68 -2.16
C PHE A 101 -6.24 -9.22 -2.10
N THR A 102 -5.25 -8.42 -2.48
CA THR A 102 -3.85 -8.81 -2.31
C THR A 102 -3.43 -8.68 -0.86
N ASP A 103 -2.63 -9.63 -0.42
CA ASP A 103 -2.04 -9.64 0.91
C ASP A 103 -0.60 -10.10 0.83
N SER A 104 0.15 -9.84 1.89
CA SER A 104 1.54 -10.25 2.01
C SER A 104 1.79 -11.00 3.31
N PHE A 105 2.74 -11.92 3.25
CA PHE A 105 3.24 -12.65 4.40
C PHE A 105 4.76 -12.84 4.28
N ARG A 106 5.41 -13.22 5.37
CA ARG A 106 6.83 -13.59 5.37
C ARG A 106 6.96 -15.10 5.38
N ASP A 107 7.77 -15.63 4.48
CA ASP A 107 8.14 -17.04 4.51
C ASP A 107 9.15 -17.33 5.65
N GLU A 108 9.48 -18.61 5.87
CA GLU A 108 10.43 -19.07 6.90
C GLU A 108 11.82 -18.43 6.75
N ARG A 109 12.17 -17.97 5.54
CA ARG A 109 13.43 -17.29 5.23
C ARG A 109 13.35 -15.77 5.46
N GLY A 110 12.21 -15.29 5.96
CA GLY A 110 11.92 -13.88 6.19
C GLY A 110 11.61 -13.08 4.92
N LYS A 111 11.53 -13.73 3.75
CA LYS A 111 11.25 -13.07 2.46
C LYS A 111 9.75 -12.81 2.33
N VAL A 112 9.42 -11.64 1.81
CA VAL A 112 8.05 -11.20 1.60
C VAL A 112 7.48 -11.89 0.37
N ARG A 113 6.31 -12.49 0.54
CA ARG A 113 5.55 -13.16 -0.51
C ARG A 113 4.18 -12.53 -0.61
N TYR A 114 3.66 -12.42 -1.83
CA TYR A 114 2.35 -11.86 -2.11
C TYR A 114 1.39 -12.95 -2.55
N GLY A 115 0.13 -12.81 -2.14
CA GLY A 115 -0.94 -13.71 -2.51
C GLY A 115 -2.25 -12.99 -2.73
N LEU A 116 -3.18 -13.69 -3.37
CA LEU A 116 -4.56 -13.25 -3.52
C LEU A 116 -5.43 -13.98 -2.50
N ALA A 117 -6.19 -13.22 -1.70
CA ALA A 117 -7.15 -13.79 -0.77
C ALA A 117 -8.31 -14.45 -1.52
N THR A 118 -8.67 -15.67 -1.11
CA THR A 118 -9.78 -16.44 -1.65
C THR A 118 -10.72 -16.88 -0.52
N PHE A 119 -11.85 -17.50 -0.87
CA PHE A 119 -12.73 -18.12 0.13
C PHE A 119 -12.08 -19.29 0.89
N LYS A 120 -11.06 -19.93 0.31
CA LYS A 120 -10.36 -21.07 0.93
C LYS A 120 -9.16 -20.62 1.77
N GLY A 121 -8.55 -19.50 1.42
CA GLY A 121 -7.36 -18.95 2.08
C GLY A 121 -6.52 -18.12 1.11
N LEU A 122 -5.25 -17.89 1.43
CA LEU A 122 -4.32 -17.17 0.55
C LEU A 122 -3.84 -18.05 -0.61
N TRP A 123 -3.95 -17.56 -1.85
CA TRP A 123 -3.33 -18.15 -3.02
C TRP A 123 -2.05 -17.39 -3.36
N VAL A 124 -0.88 -18.04 -3.21
CA VAL A 124 0.42 -17.41 -3.43
C VAL A 124 0.68 -17.22 -4.92
N ILE A 125 0.92 -15.97 -5.34
CA ILE A 125 1.00 -15.60 -6.77
C ILE A 125 2.27 -16.18 -7.43
N ASP A 126 3.39 -16.22 -6.71
CA ASP A 126 4.67 -16.70 -7.27
C ASP A 126 4.81 -18.23 -7.24
N GLY A 127 3.86 -18.95 -6.63
CA GLY A 127 3.85 -20.41 -6.52
C GLY A 127 5.06 -21.05 -5.83
N SER A 128 5.98 -20.25 -5.30
CA SER A 128 7.29 -20.74 -4.86
C SER A 128 7.31 -21.26 -3.42
N VAL A 129 6.22 -21.02 -2.68
CA VAL A 129 6.05 -21.43 -1.29
C VAL A 129 4.62 -21.95 -1.12
N THR A 130 4.51 -23.12 -0.48
CA THR A 130 3.23 -23.66 -0.04
C THR A 130 2.99 -23.26 1.42
N ILE A 131 1.82 -22.69 1.69
CA ILE A 131 1.42 -22.32 3.05
C ILE A 131 0.55 -23.45 3.62
N PRO A 132 0.76 -23.87 4.87
CA PRO A 132 -0.14 -24.79 5.55
C PRO A 132 -1.59 -24.26 5.51
N HIS A 133 -2.57 -25.16 5.34
CA HIS A 133 -3.97 -24.76 5.16
C HIS A 133 -4.51 -23.93 6.33
N GLU A 134 -4.08 -24.22 7.56
CA GLU A 134 -4.47 -23.46 8.77
C GLU A 134 -3.97 -22.00 8.71
N GLU A 135 -2.74 -21.79 8.24
CA GLU A 135 -2.17 -20.45 8.13
C GLU A 135 -2.76 -19.69 6.94
N ALA A 136 -2.97 -20.36 5.81
CA ALA A 136 -3.66 -19.78 4.65
C ALA A 136 -5.10 -19.36 4.99
N ALA A 137 -5.80 -20.09 5.86
CA ALA A 137 -7.17 -19.79 6.26
C ALA A 137 -7.33 -18.44 6.98
N LYS A 138 -6.26 -17.92 7.61
CA LYS A 138 -6.25 -16.60 8.27
C LYS A 138 -6.48 -15.45 7.29
N TYR A 139 -6.20 -15.68 6.01
CA TYR A 139 -6.31 -14.70 4.94
C TYR A 139 -7.62 -14.80 4.15
N ARG A 140 -8.59 -15.61 4.60
CA ARG A 140 -9.88 -15.77 3.88
C ARG A 140 -10.60 -14.44 3.70
N LEU A 141 -11.33 -14.34 2.59
CA LEU A 141 -12.13 -13.16 2.28
C LEU A 141 -13.20 -12.92 3.35
N VAL A 142 -13.34 -11.66 3.76
CA VAL A 142 -14.39 -11.17 4.65
C VAL A 142 -15.19 -10.07 3.97
N PHE A 143 -16.40 -9.79 4.46
CA PHE A 143 -17.28 -8.77 3.86
C PHE A 143 -16.61 -7.39 3.70
N VAL A 144 -15.78 -7.01 4.69
CA VAL A 144 -15.05 -5.74 4.68
C VAL A 144 -14.06 -5.64 3.51
N ASP A 145 -13.54 -6.77 3.00
CA ASP A 145 -12.65 -6.76 1.84
C ASP A 145 -13.40 -6.29 0.58
N TYR A 146 -14.63 -6.76 0.37
CA TYR A 146 -15.48 -6.34 -0.74
C TYR A 146 -15.89 -4.87 -0.64
N PHE A 147 -16.16 -4.40 0.58
CA PHE A 147 -16.43 -2.99 0.83
C PHE A 147 -15.25 -2.11 0.37
N HIS A 148 -14.02 -2.48 0.74
CA HIS A 148 -12.83 -1.73 0.31
C HIS A 148 -12.61 -1.81 -1.20
N ALA A 149 -12.82 -2.98 -1.80
CA ALA A 149 -12.68 -3.16 -3.23
C ALA A 149 -13.67 -2.28 -4.01
N PHE A 150 -14.91 -2.17 -3.55
CA PHE A 150 -15.91 -1.27 -4.13
C PHE A 150 -15.54 0.21 -3.95
N MET A 151 -15.13 0.62 -2.75
CA MET A 151 -14.66 1.99 -2.51
C MET A 151 -13.44 2.34 -3.38
N SER A 152 -12.52 1.40 -3.62
CA SER A 152 -11.37 1.58 -4.50
C SER A 152 -11.78 1.86 -5.95
N ILE A 153 -12.82 1.18 -6.46
CA ILE A 153 -13.41 1.50 -7.76
C ILE A 153 -13.98 2.92 -7.78
N LEU A 154 -14.72 3.34 -6.74
CA LEU A 154 -15.28 4.69 -6.67
C LEU A 154 -14.18 5.76 -6.68
N VAL A 155 -13.12 5.54 -5.91
CA VAL A 155 -11.96 6.44 -5.90
C VAL A 155 -11.31 6.51 -7.28
N PHE A 156 -11.12 5.37 -7.95
CA PHE A 156 -10.61 5.37 -9.33
C PHE A 156 -11.55 6.10 -10.29
N ALA A 157 -12.86 5.91 -10.17
CA ALA A 157 -13.85 6.63 -10.97
C ALA A 157 -13.77 8.15 -10.74
N ALA A 158 -13.59 8.60 -9.50
CA ALA A 158 -13.35 10.02 -9.21
C ALA A 158 -12.07 10.53 -9.89
N VAL A 159 -10.97 9.76 -9.85
CA VAL A 159 -9.74 10.10 -10.58
C VAL A 159 -9.97 10.20 -12.08
N ALA A 160 -10.70 9.25 -12.67
CA ALA A 160 -11.03 9.26 -14.10
C ALA A 160 -11.92 10.45 -14.49
N LEU A 161 -12.85 10.84 -13.62
CA LEU A 161 -13.70 12.02 -13.82
C LEU A 161 -12.95 13.35 -13.63
N PHE A 162 -11.85 13.36 -12.88
CA PHE A 162 -10.96 14.52 -12.82
C PHE A 162 -10.06 14.67 -14.06
N ASP A 163 -9.79 13.57 -14.77
CA ASP A 163 -8.95 13.57 -15.97
C ASP A 163 -9.65 14.30 -17.13
N GLN A 164 -9.07 15.42 -17.55
CA GLN A 164 -9.64 16.28 -18.59
C GLN A 164 -9.68 15.60 -19.96
N ASN A 165 -8.78 14.65 -20.24
CA ASN A 165 -8.79 13.94 -21.50
C ASN A 165 -9.98 12.97 -21.55
N VAL A 166 -10.21 12.22 -20.47
CA VAL A 166 -11.37 11.33 -20.36
C VAL A 166 -12.68 12.11 -20.39
N VAL A 167 -12.77 13.22 -19.64
CA VAL A 167 -13.98 14.06 -19.64
C VAL A 167 -14.26 14.62 -21.03
N LYS A 168 -13.27 15.21 -21.71
CA LYS A 168 -13.48 15.73 -23.08
C LYS A 168 -13.82 14.62 -24.07
N CYS A 169 -13.25 13.42 -23.90
CA CYS A 169 -13.50 12.28 -24.76
C CYS A 169 -14.97 11.82 -24.73
N PHE A 170 -15.57 11.71 -23.53
CA PHE A 170 -16.94 11.20 -23.37
C PHE A 170 -18.00 12.30 -23.26
N TYR A 171 -17.61 13.50 -22.84
CA TYR A 171 -18.47 14.66 -22.67
C TYR A 171 -17.85 15.90 -23.35
N PRO A 172 -17.69 15.91 -24.68
CA PRO A 172 -17.03 17.02 -25.40
C PRO A 172 -17.81 18.34 -25.34
N MET A 173 -19.14 18.26 -25.23
CA MET A 173 -20.04 19.41 -25.08
C MET A 173 -21.00 19.19 -23.91
N PRO A 174 -20.50 19.29 -22.65
CA PRO A 174 -21.33 19.06 -21.48
C PRO A 174 -22.28 20.25 -21.26
N SER A 175 -23.51 19.96 -20.84
CA SER A 175 -24.43 20.99 -20.35
C SER A 175 -23.88 21.65 -19.08
N GLU A 176 -24.38 22.84 -18.72
CA GLU A 176 -23.93 23.53 -17.49
C GLU A 176 -24.11 22.67 -16.24
N LYS A 177 -25.23 21.94 -16.14
CA LYS A 177 -25.47 20.98 -15.06
C LYS A 177 -24.42 19.85 -15.04
N ALA A 178 -24.07 19.32 -16.21
CA ALA A 178 -23.06 18.27 -16.31
C ALA A 178 -21.66 18.79 -15.92
N LYS A 179 -21.30 20.03 -16.30
CA LYS A 179 -20.04 20.66 -15.87
C LYS A 179 -19.96 20.78 -14.35
N GLU A 180 -21.03 21.25 -13.72
CA GLU A 180 -21.10 21.38 -12.27
C GLU A 180 -20.96 20.01 -11.57
N LEU A 181 -21.66 18.98 -12.06
CA LEU A 181 -21.54 17.63 -11.53
C LEU A 181 -20.13 17.05 -11.72
N LEU A 182 -19.53 17.20 -12.89
CA LEU A 182 -18.18 16.71 -13.19
C LEU A 182 -17.11 17.39 -12.32
N ALA A 183 -17.34 18.63 -11.90
CA ALA A 183 -16.43 19.35 -10.99
C ALA A 183 -16.63 18.95 -9.53
N THR A 184 -17.86 18.72 -9.08
CA THR A 184 -18.16 18.51 -7.66
C THR A 184 -18.20 17.05 -7.24
N LEU A 185 -18.68 16.15 -8.11
CA LEU A 185 -18.85 14.72 -7.80
C LEU A 185 -17.53 14.04 -7.41
N PRO A 186 -16.41 14.22 -8.14
CA PRO A 186 -15.16 13.55 -7.79
C PRO A 186 -14.61 13.97 -6.41
N ILE A 187 -14.79 15.25 -6.05
CA ILE A 187 -14.43 15.79 -4.72
C ILE A 187 -15.27 15.10 -3.64
N GLY A 188 -16.58 15.04 -3.85
CA GLY A 188 -17.50 14.38 -2.91
C GLY A 188 -17.17 12.91 -2.68
N ILE A 189 -16.90 12.17 -3.75
CA ILE A 189 -16.46 10.76 -3.68
C ILE A 189 -15.16 10.66 -2.88
N GLY A 190 -14.16 11.49 -3.18
CA GLY A 190 -12.88 11.49 -2.49
C GLY A 190 -13.01 11.71 -0.98
N VAL A 191 -13.82 12.69 -0.56
CA VAL A 191 -14.07 12.99 0.85
C VAL A 191 -14.80 11.84 1.55
N ILE A 192 -15.88 11.34 0.96
CA ILE A 192 -16.68 10.26 1.55
C ILE A 192 -15.86 8.97 1.67
N CYS A 193 -15.18 8.54 0.59
CA CYS A 193 -14.34 7.35 0.62
C CYS A 193 -13.19 7.47 1.63
N SER A 194 -12.57 8.64 1.75
CA SER A 194 -11.53 8.87 2.75
C SER A 194 -12.04 8.68 4.19
N LEU A 195 -13.22 9.23 4.51
CA LEU A 195 -13.84 9.05 5.82
C LEU A 195 -14.19 7.58 6.08
N LEU A 196 -14.74 6.91 5.08
CA LEU A 196 -15.12 5.50 5.17
C LEU A 196 -13.92 4.57 5.37
N PHE A 197 -12.79 4.81 4.68
CA PHE A 197 -11.56 4.04 4.89
C PHE A 197 -10.97 4.22 6.29
N VAL A 198 -11.16 5.40 6.90
CA VAL A 198 -10.76 5.64 8.28
C VAL A 198 -11.70 4.95 9.27
N ALA A 199 -13.01 5.00 9.01
CA ALA A 199 -14.04 4.40 9.87
C ALA A 199 -14.02 2.86 9.83
N PHE A 200 -13.74 2.28 8.66
CA PHE A 200 -13.70 0.84 8.41
C PHE A 200 -12.31 0.46 7.91
N PRO A 201 -11.31 0.28 8.78
CA PRO A 201 -9.95 -0.04 8.35
C PRO A 201 -9.83 -1.48 7.82
N SER A 202 -9.06 -1.65 6.75
CA SER A 202 -8.66 -2.97 6.26
C SER A 202 -7.61 -3.61 7.16
N ARG A 203 -7.58 -4.95 7.20
CA ARG A 203 -6.51 -5.74 7.84
C ARG A 203 -5.49 -6.29 6.85
N ARG A 204 -5.71 -6.06 5.56
CA ARG A 204 -4.86 -6.55 4.47
C ARG A 204 -3.57 -5.74 4.39
N HIS A 205 -2.47 -6.43 4.13
CA HIS A 205 -1.16 -5.85 3.90
C HIS A 205 -0.77 -6.10 2.44
N GLY A 206 -1.50 -5.47 1.53
CA GLY A 206 -1.22 -5.54 0.09
C GLY A 206 0.08 -4.82 -0.29
N ILE A 207 0.26 -4.61 -1.59
CA ILE A 207 1.42 -3.90 -2.13
C ILE A 207 1.48 -2.48 -1.55
N GLY A 208 2.65 -2.07 -1.04
CA GLY A 208 2.88 -0.75 -0.46
C GLY A 208 2.71 -0.65 1.06
N PHE A 209 2.10 -1.65 1.70
CA PHE A 209 1.98 -1.65 3.17
C PHE A 209 3.34 -1.84 3.87
N PRO A 210 3.61 -1.09 4.95
CA PRO A 210 4.79 -1.32 5.76
C PRO A 210 4.66 -2.66 6.48
N LEU A 211 5.64 -3.53 6.29
CA LEU A 211 5.67 -4.83 6.93
C LEU A 211 6.15 -4.68 8.37
N SER A 212 5.40 -5.22 9.34
CA SER A 212 5.91 -5.33 10.70
C SER A 212 7.12 -6.27 10.75
N ARG A 213 8.09 -5.95 11.62
CA ARG A 213 9.09 -6.93 12.07
C ARG A 213 8.34 -7.94 12.94
N HIS A 214 8.57 -9.23 12.63
CA HIS A 214 8.19 -10.45 13.36
C HIS A 214 7.35 -10.25 14.63
#